data_AF-A0A358JSL7-F1
#
_entry.id   AF-A0A358JSL7-F1
#
_cell.length_a   1.000
_cell.length_b   1.000
_cell.length_c   1.000
_cell.angle_alpha   90.00
_cell.angle_beta   90.00
_cell.angle_gamma   90.00
#
_symmetry.space_group_name_H-M   'P 1'
#
loop_
_entity.id
_entity.type
_entity.pdbx_description
1 polymer ?
#
loop_
_entity_poly.entity_id
_entity_poly.type
_entity_poly.pdbx_seq_one_letter_code
_entity_poly.pdbx_strand_id
1 'polypeptide(L)'
;MWQSLIDIQKSIVPDMLSHMLKRLNILSCIKNEQPIGRRTLARELGMTERVLRSEVDNLLELNLIKVESKGISISDMGRQTLIDVEPFLTLIENRDDLAVQLKEKYSLKDIFVVRGDADHNSLVKEELARLMAGELTANLSNRTIVSVAGGSTMALVSKFLKPKYDDLLFIPARGGLGEDVALQANSIVSRLAQATSGEHRMLYAPDSISKASLELLKEEPMVREVIDLNNRSSLVIHGIGDALQMAARRNVTPEVISKLEHGNAVGEVFGFYFDADGNVVHKVDTIGLQLEDLKDKNSIFAVAGGNGKKEAVKAYLKLAPQNTILFIDEVIAEHLLG
;
A
#
# COMPACT_ATOMS: atom_id res chain seq x y z
N MET A 1 -27.06 -1.02 9.66
CA MET A 1 -28.18 -1.02 8.69
C MET A 1 -27.67 -1.14 7.26
N TRP A 2 -26.74 -0.27 6.82
CA TRP A 2 -26.14 -0.34 5.47
C TRP A 2 -25.32 -1.62 5.20
N GLN A 3 -24.50 -2.09 6.14
CA GLN A 3 -23.74 -3.34 6.00
C GLN A 3 -24.65 -4.55 5.71
N SER A 4 -25.75 -4.67 6.47
CA SER A 4 -26.76 -5.71 6.28
C SER A 4 -27.45 -5.62 4.91
N LEU A 5 -27.68 -4.42 4.38
CA LEU A 5 -28.23 -4.26 3.03
C LEU A 5 -27.22 -4.70 1.95
N ILE A 6 -25.93 -4.42 2.13
CA ILE A 6 -24.86 -4.89 1.23
C ILE A 6 -24.76 -6.41 1.26
N ASP A 7 -24.83 -7.03 2.44
CA ASP A 7 -24.76 -8.50 2.58
C ASP A 7 -25.99 -9.18 1.95
N ILE A 8 -27.19 -8.59 2.12
CA ILE A 8 -28.41 -9.02 1.42
C ILE A 8 -28.26 -8.84 -0.09
N GLN A 9 -27.75 -7.69 -0.55
CA GLN A 9 -27.50 -7.44 -1.97
C GLN A 9 -26.54 -8.48 -2.56
N LYS A 10 -25.48 -8.89 -1.85
CA LYS A 10 -24.57 -9.97 -2.30
C LYS A 10 -25.30 -11.28 -2.55
N SER A 11 -26.30 -11.62 -1.74
CA SER A 11 -27.06 -12.86 -1.89
C SER A 11 -28.06 -12.82 -3.05
N ILE A 12 -28.53 -11.64 -3.45
CA ILE A 12 -29.59 -11.48 -4.46
C ILE A 12 -29.03 -11.04 -5.83
N VAL A 13 -28.06 -10.14 -5.85
CA VAL A 13 -27.48 -9.56 -7.08
C VAL A 13 -25.96 -9.37 -6.90
N PRO A 14 -25.17 -10.45 -6.80
CA PRO A 14 -23.75 -10.38 -6.38
C PRO A 14 -22.90 -9.40 -7.20
N ASP A 15 -23.20 -9.24 -8.49
CA ASP A 15 -22.41 -8.42 -9.41
C ASP A 15 -22.75 -6.92 -9.38
N MET A 16 -23.77 -6.48 -8.63
CA MET A 16 -24.20 -5.07 -8.66
C MET A 16 -23.06 -4.11 -8.28
N LEU A 17 -22.31 -4.45 -7.23
CA LEU A 17 -21.20 -3.63 -6.76
C LEU A 17 -20.04 -3.59 -7.78
N SER A 18 -19.72 -4.73 -8.42
CA SER A 18 -18.65 -4.79 -9.42
C SER A 18 -18.99 -3.95 -10.65
N HIS A 19 -20.25 -3.96 -11.10
CA HIS A 19 -20.74 -3.09 -12.16
C HIS A 19 -20.71 -1.61 -11.77
N MET A 20 -21.07 -1.29 -10.53
CA MET A 20 -21.04 0.09 -10.03
C MET A 20 -19.60 0.63 -9.99
N LEU A 21 -18.67 -0.10 -9.36
CA LEU A 21 -17.25 0.26 -9.28
C LEU A 21 -16.63 0.41 -10.67
N LYS A 22 -16.96 -0.48 -11.60
CA LYS A 22 -16.51 -0.41 -13.00
C LYS A 22 -16.94 0.90 -13.67
N ARG A 23 -18.20 1.29 -13.52
CA ARG A 23 -18.73 2.54 -14.10
C ARG A 23 -18.12 3.78 -13.45
N LEU A 24 -17.90 3.75 -12.14
CA LEU A 24 -17.23 4.83 -11.41
C LEU A 24 -15.78 4.99 -11.85
N ASN A 25 -15.06 3.89 -12.10
CA ASN A 25 -13.71 3.94 -12.65
C ASN A 25 -13.69 4.59 -14.05
N ILE A 26 -14.64 4.22 -14.92
CA ILE A 26 -14.80 4.87 -16.24
C ILE A 26 -15.04 6.38 -16.10
N LEU A 27 -15.96 6.79 -15.22
CA LEU A 27 -16.27 8.20 -14.98
C LEU A 27 -15.07 8.97 -14.42
N SER A 28 -14.32 8.36 -13.50
CA SER A 28 -13.11 8.95 -12.91
C SER A 28 -12.03 9.17 -13.96
N CYS A 29 -11.79 8.18 -14.83
CA CYS A 29 -10.83 8.30 -15.93
C CYS A 29 -11.25 9.41 -16.92
N ILE A 30 -12.53 9.46 -17.30
CA ILE A 30 -13.06 10.54 -18.14
C ILE A 30 -12.88 11.91 -17.47
N LYS A 31 -13.18 12.05 -16.16
CA LYS A 31 -13.02 13.32 -15.43
C LYS A 31 -11.58 13.86 -15.50
N ASN A 32 -10.59 12.97 -15.43
CA ASN A 32 -9.17 13.34 -15.38
C ASN A 32 -8.59 13.62 -16.78
N GLU A 33 -9.02 12.87 -17.80
CA GLU A 33 -8.40 12.88 -19.14
C GLU A 33 -9.29 13.56 -20.21
N GLN A 34 -10.44 14.11 -19.83
CA GLN A 34 -11.37 14.73 -20.78
C GLN A 34 -10.77 15.94 -21.51
N PRO A 35 -11.11 16.13 -22.79
CA PRO A 35 -11.92 15.21 -23.62
C PRO A 35 -11.09 14.00 -24.09
N ILE A 36 -11.57 12.78 -23.84
CA ILE A 36 -10.85 11.53 -24.15
C ILE A 36 -11.53 10.72 -25.26
N GLY A 37 -10.74 10.19 -26.19
CA GLY A 37 -11.24 9.26 -27.22
C GLY A 37 -11.49 7.85 -26.68
N ARG A 38 -12.54 7.16 -27.16
CA ARG A 38 -12.90 5.80 -26.72
C ARG A 38 -11.75 4.79 -26.78
N ARG A 39 -10.91 4.85 -27.82
CA ARG A 39 -9.76 3.93 -27.97
C ARG A 39 -8.71 4.14 -26.88
N THR A 40 -8.39 5.39 -26.59
CA THR A 40 -7.47 5.76 -25.50
C THR A 40 -8.07 5.34 -24.16
N LEU A 41 -9.33 5.66 -23.90
CA LEU A 41 -10.04 5.28 -22.68
C LEU A 41 -10.06 3.75 -22.47
N ALA A 42 -10.27 2.95 -23.52
CA ALA A 42 -10.25 1.49 -23.44
C ALA A 42 -8.88 0.96 -23.03
N ARG A 43 -7.82 1.56 -23.59
CA ARG A 43 -6.44 1.21 -23.29
C ARG A 43 -6.06 1.56 -21.84
N GLU A 44 -6.38 2.78 -21.39
CA GLU A 44 -6.08 3.21 -20.01
C GLU A 44 -6.80 2.34 -18.97
N LEU A 45 -8.01 1.87 -19.28
CA LEU A 45 -8.81 1.03 -18.38
C LEU A 45 -8.56 -0.48 -18.56
N GLY A 46 -7.68 -0.90 -19.48
CA GLY A 46 -7.42 -2.31 -19.77
C GLY A 46 -8.67 -3.08 -20.27
N MET A 47 -9.63 -2.38 -20.89
CA MET A 47 -10.89 -2.97 -21.37
C MET A 47 -10.88 -3.18 -22.88
N THR A 48 -11.65 -4.15 -23.36
CA THR A 48 -11.93 -4.27 -24.80
C THR A 48 -12.82 -3.12 -25.28
N GLU A 49 -12.62 -2.65 -26.51
CA GLU A 49 -13.45 -1.59 -27.10
C GLU A 49 -14.94 -1.96 -27.14
N ARG A 50 -15.27 -3.24 -27.30
CA ARG A 50 -16.66 -3.73 -27.32
C ARG A 50 -17.33 -3.50 -25.96
N VAL A 51 -16.63 -3.86 -24.88
CA VAL A 51 -17.15 -3.70 -23.52
C VAL A 51 -17.25 -2.22 -23.17
N LEU A 52 -16.21 -1.43 -23.46
CA LEU A 52 -16.24 0.00 -23.17
C LEU A 52 -17.36 0.71 -23.92
N ARG A 53 -17.61 0.35 -25.20
CA ARG A 53 -18.71 0.94 -25.97
C ARG A 53 -20.05 0.80 -25.25
N SER A 54 -20.38 -0.41 -24.79
CA SER A 54 -21.61 -0.65 -24.05
C SER A 54 -21.70 0.18 -22.77
N GLU A 55 -20.61 0.32 -22.02
CA GLU A 55 -20.62 1.16 -20.81
C GLU A 55 -20.73 2.65 -21.11
N VAL A 56 -20.08 3.13 -22.18
CA VAL A 56 -20.20 4.53 -22.63
C VAL A 56 -21.65 4.82 -23.05
N ASP A 57 -22.28 3.92 -23.80
CA ASP A 57 -23.68 4.07 -24.21
C ASP A 57 -24.60 4.14 -22.99
N ASN A 58 -24.42 3.24 -22.01
CA ASN A 58 -25.17 3.27 -20.74
C ASN A 58 -24.96 4.57 -19.94
N LEU A 59 -23.71 5.04 -19.82
CA LEU A 59 -23.39 6.26 -19.08
C LEU A 59 -23.95 7.52 -19.78
N LEU A 60 -24.02 7.50 -21.11
CA LEU A 60 -24.63 8.56 -21.90
C LEU A 60 -26.16 8.58 -21.69
N GLU A 61 -26.82 7.42 -21.71
CA GLU A 61 -28.25 7.30 -21.40
C GLU A 61 -28.60 7.79 -19.98
N LEU A 62 -27.69 7.56 -19.01
CA LEU A 62 -27.81 8.06 -17.64
C LEU A 62 -27.44 9.55 -17.50
N ASN A 63 -27.10 10.25 -18.59
CA ASN A 63 -26.65 11.64 -18.62
C ASN A 63 -25.40 11.92 -17.76
N LEU A 64 -24.57 10.91 -17.48
CA LEU A 64 -23.35 11.05 -16.66
C LEU A 64 -22.14 11.52 -17.50
N ILE A 65 -22.21 11.40 -18.82
CA ILE A 65 -21.18 11.84 -19.76
C ILE A 65 -21.78 12.59 -20.95
N LYS A 66 -20.94 13.30 -21.69
CA LYS A 66 -21.24 13.96 -22.97
C LYS A 66 -20.29 13.40 -24.03
N VAL A 67 -20.81 13.05 -25.19
CA VAL A 67 -20.01 12.56 -26.33
C VAL A 67 -20.06 13.60 -27.44
N GLU A 68 -18.91 14.17 -27.78
CA GLU A 68 -18.74 15.18 -28.83
C GLU A 68 -17.71 14.71 -29.85
N SER A 69 -17.60 15.39 -31.00
CA SER A 69 -16.65 15.03 -32.06
C SER A 69 -15.18 14.99 -31.59
N LYS A 70 -14.83 15.83 -30.61
CA LYS A 70 -13.50 15.90 -29.99
C LYS A 70 -13.22 14.81 -28.94
N GLY A 71 -14.24 14.07 -28.48
CA GLY A 71 -14.08 13.03 -27.46
C GLY A 71 -15.21 12.98 -26.43
N ILE A 72 -15.01 12.17 -25.40
CA ILE A 72 -15.92 11.98 -24.27
C ILE A 72 -15.51 12.91 -23.14
N SER A 73 -16.47 13.63 -22.58
CA SER A 73 -16.31 14.47 -21.39
C SER A 73 -17.33 14.08 -20.32
N ILE A 74 -17.04 14.36 -19.06
CA ILE A 74 -17.99 14.16 -17.97
C ILE A 74 -19.08 15.24 -18.00
N SER A 75 -20.31 14.88 -17.66
CA SER A 75 -21.37 15.87 -17.46
C SER A 75 -21.30 16.48 -16.06
N ASP A 76 -22.06 17.55 -15.80
CA ASP A 76 -22.18 18.12 -14.46
C ASP A 76 -22.83 17.12 -13.49
N MET A 77 -23.81 16.33 -13.97
CA MET A 77 -24.43 15.25 -13.21
C MET A 77 -23.42 14.15 -12.89
N GLY A 78 -22.61 13.71 -13.86
CA GLY A 78 -21.57 12.72 -13.62
C GLY A 78 -20.50 13.20 -12.63
N ARG A 79 -20.13 14.48 -12.69
CA ARG A 79 -19.23 15.10 -11.71
C ARG A 79 -19.84 15.10 -10.31
N GLN A 80 -21.11 15.46 -10.19
CA GLN A 80 -21.81 15.45 -8.90
C GLN A 80 -21.96 14.01 -8.36
N THR A 81 -22.31 13.04 -9.21
CA THR A 81 -22.38 11.63 -8.81
C THR A 81 -21.06 11.11 -8.25
N LEU A 82 -19.91 11.47 -8.86
CA LEU A 82 -18.61 11.09 -8.31
C LEU A 82 -18.36 11.68 -6.91
N ILE A 83 -18.79 12.92 -6.66
CA ILE A 83 -18.66 13.57 -5.34
C ILE A 83 -19.60 12.90 -4.33
N ASP A 84 -20.84 12.65 -4.72
CA ASP A 84 -21.87 12.10 -3.83
C ASP A 84 -21.55 10.65 -3.43
N VAL A 85 -20.91 9.89 -4.33
CA VAL A 85 -20.60 8.47 -4.13
C VAL A 85 -19.30 8.26 -3.35
N GLU A 86 -18.37 9.21 -3.35
CA GLU A 86 -17.06 9.10 -2.69
C GLU A 86 -17.15 8.68 -1.21
N PRO A 87 -18.01 9.28 -0.36
CA PRO A 87 -18.14 8.84 1.04
C PRO A 87 -18.66 7.41 1.18
N PHE A 88 -19.57 6.99 0.28
CA PHE A 88 -20.16 5.65 0.33
C PHE A 88 -19.20 4.59 -0.19
N LEU A 89 -18.34 4.90 -1.17
CA LEU A 89 -17.30 3.97 -1.62
C LEU A 89 -16.40 3.57 -0.48
N THR A 90 -15.91 4.55 0.30
CA THR A 90 -15.07 4.25 1.46
C THR A 90 -15.79 3.36 2.49
N LEU A 91 -17.10 3.57 2.72
CA LEU A 91 -17.89 2.70 3.62
C LEU A 91 -18.19 1.31 3.04
N ILE A 92 -18.43 1.21 1.72
CA ILE A 92 -18.72 -0.06 1.05
C ILE A 92 -17.44 -0.88 0.90
N GLU A 93 -16.32 -0.23 0.64
CA GLU A 93 -15.00 -0.85 0.50
C GLU A 93 -14.41 -1.24 1.84
N ASN A 94 -14.80 -0.65 2.97
CA ASN A 94 -14.27 -1.06 4.28
C ASN A 94 -15.09 -2.18 4.94
N ARG A 95 -14.41 -3.03 5.72
CA ARG A 95 -14.98 -4.06 6.60
C ARG A 95 -14.75 -3.68 8.06
N ASP A 96 -15.37 -2.59 8.50
CA ASP A 96 -15.29 -2.12 9.90
C ASP A 96 -15.68 -3.21 10.91
N ASP A 97 -16.59 -4.10 10.52
CA ASP A 97 -17.00 -5.25 11.32
C ASP A 97 -15.86 -6.24 11.58
N LEU A 98 -15.00 -6.51 10.58
CA LEU A 98 -13.82 -7.36 10.74
C LEU A 98 -12.71 -6.61 11.47
N ALA A 99 -12.54 -5.31 11.18
CA ALA A 99 -11.56 -4.45 11.83
C ALA A 99 -11.77 -4.38 13.36
N VAL A 100 -13.02 -4.23 13.81
CA VAL A 100 -13.37 -4.21 15.24
C VAL A 100 -13.02 -5.55 15.91
N GLN A 101 -13.41 -6.67 15.31
CA GLN A 101 -13.08 -8.00 15.85
C GLN A 101 -11.57 -8.25 15.92
N LEU A 102 -10.83 -7.81 14.90
CA LEU A 102 -9.37 -7.93 14.87
C LEU A 102 -8.72 -7.04 15.93
N LYS A 103 -9.22 -5.83 16.17
CA LYS A 103 -8.74 -4.94 17.25
C LYS A 103 -8.95 -5.55 18.63
N GLU A 104 -10.05 -6.27 18.84
CA GLU A 104 -10.30 -6.99 20.09
C GLU A 104 -9.33 -8.18 20.25
N LYS A 105 -8.99 -8.88 19.16
CA LYS A 105 -8.08 -10.02 19.15
C LYS A 105 -6.60 -9.63 19.23
N TYR A 106 -6.21 -8.53 18.59
CA TYR A 106 -4.83 -8.07 18.46
C TYR A 106 -4.69 -6.66 19.04
N SER A 107 -3.81 -6.49 20.04
CA SER A 107 -3.57 -5.20 20.71
C SER A 107 -2.69 -4.25 19.89
N LEU A 108 -3.15 -3.90 18.68
CA LEU A 108 -2.54 -2.90 17.81
C LEU A 108 -3.20 -1.53 17.98
N LYS A 109 -2.55 -0.48 17.50
CA LYS A 109 -3.03 0.91 17.58
C LYS A 109 -4.29 1.08 16.75
N ASP A 110 -4.27 0.58 15.52
CA ASP A 110 -5.44 0.54 14.66
C ASP A 110 -5.35 -0.59 13.64
N ILE A 111 -6.49 -1.04 13.11
CA ILE A 111 -6.60 -2.05 12.06
C ILE A 111 -7.68 -1.60 11.09
N PHE A 112 -7.33 -1.52 9.82
CA PHE A 112 -8.22 -1.18 8.73
C PHE A 112 -8.33 -2.36 7.78
N VAL A 113 -9.56 -2.68 7.36
CA VAL A 113 -9.84 -3.81 6.48
C VAL A 113 -10.57 -3.33 5.24
N VAL A 114 -10.02 -3.62 4.06
CA VAL A 114 -10.63 -3.32 2.75
C VAL A 114 -11.25 -4.60 2.17
N ARG A 115 -12.41 -4.50 1.52
CA ARG A 115 -13.13 -5.60 0.86
C ARG A 115 -12.36 -6.12 -0.35
N GLY A 116 -12.40 -7.44 -0.53
CA GLY A 116 -11.80 -8.13 -1.66
C GLY A 116 -10.44 -8.79 -1.37
N ASP A 117 -9.75 -9.12 -2.46
CA ASP A 117 -8.47 -9.83 -2.45
C ASP A 117 -7.50 -9.12 -3.40
N ALA A 118 -6.40 -8.59 -2.86
CA ALA A 118 -5.42 -7.86 -3.65
C ALA A 118 -4.59 -8.74 -4.61
N ASP A 119 -4.61 -10.08 -4.47
CA ASP A 119 -4.00 -10.99 -5.45
C ASP A 119 -4.83 -11.09 -6.73
N HIS A 120 -6.15 -10.88 -6.63
CA HIS A 120 -7.09 -11.01 -7.75
C HIS A 120 -7.59 -9.67 -8.29
N ASN A 121 -7.50 -8.58 -7.53
CA ASN A 121 -7.99 -7.27 -7.93
C ASN A 121 -7.03 -6.15 -7.54
N SER A 122 -6.41 -5.52 -8.55
CA SER A 122 -5.49 -4.41 -8.34
C SER A 122 -6.13 -3.18 -7.70
N LEU A 123 -7.45 -2.99 -7.82
CA LEU A 123 -8.16 -1.90 -7.17
C LEU A 123 -8.15 -2.04 -5.65
N VAL A 124 -8.19 -3.25 -5.11
CA VAL A 124 -8.08 -3.50 -3.65
C VAL A 124 -6.74 -3.01 -3.13
N LYS A 125 -5.67 -3.24 -3.90
CA LYS A 125 -4.33 -2.75 -3.57
C LYS A 125 -4.22 -1.22 -3.62
N GLU A 126 -4.84 -0.60 -4.62
CA GLU A 126 -4.91 0.86 -4.71
C GLU A 126 -5.71 1.44 -3.54
N GLU A 127 -6.78 0.78 -3.14
CA GLU A 127 -7.61 1.18 -2.01
C GLU A 127 -6.87 1.09 -0.68
N LEU A 128 -6.15 -0.01 -0.43
CA LEU A 128 -5.24 -0.14 0.72
C LEU A 128 -4.22 1.01 0.78
N ALA A 129 -3.65 1.38 -0.38
CA ALA A 129 -2.70 2.49 -0.46
C ALA A 129 -3.36 3.85 -0.24
N ARG A 130 -4.58 4.06 -0.75
CA ARG A 130 -5.37 5.28 -0.53
C ARG A 130 -5.73 5.45 0.94
N LEU A 131 -6.22 4.39 1.58
CA LEU A 131 -6.60 4.38 2.98
C LEU A 131 -5.39 4.64 3.89
N MET A 132 -4.26 3.98 3.62
CA MET A 132 -3.00 4.27 4.32
C MET A 132 -2.56 5.72 4.14
N ALA A 133 -2.65 6.28 2.92
CA ALA A 133 -2.26 7.67 2.68
C ALA A 133 -3.14 8.66 3.45
N GLY A 134 -4.45 8.38 3.56
CA GLY A 134 -5.39 9.16 4.36
C GLY A 134 -5.02 9.15 5.84
N GLU A 135 -4.81 7.97 6.41
CA GLU A 135 -4.42 7.80 7.81
C GLU A 135 -3.03 8.37 8.11
N LEU A 136 -2.08 8.23 7.19
CA LEU A 136 -0.78 8.87 7.29
C LEU A 136 -0.96 10.40 7.33
N THR A 137 -1.77 10.97 6.44
CA THR A 137 -2.09 12.41 6.43
C THR A 137 -2.72 12.86 7.75
N ALA A 138 -3.54 12.04 8.40
CA ALA A 138 -4.11 12.37 9.71
C ALA A 138 -3.06 12.38 10.84
N ASN A 139 -2.00 11.58 10.73
CA ASN A 139 -0.93 11.45 11.72
C ASN A 139 0.29 12.36 11.46
N LEU A 140 0.37 12.99 10.30
CA LEU A 140 1.42 13.96 9.97
C LEU A 140 1.21 15.30 10.68
N SER A 141 2.32 16.01 10.88
CA SER A 141 2.38 17.39 11.36
C SER A 141 3.55 18.12 10.70
N ASN A 142 3.67 19.42 10.90
CA ASN A 142 4.82 20.18 10.37
C ASN A 142 6.13 19.57 10.88
N ARG A 143 7.14 19.48 10.01
CA ARG A 143 8.48 18.93 10.32
C ARG A 143 8.50 17.44 10.71
N THR A 144 7.44 16.70 10.42
CA THR A 144 7.45 15.25 10.65
C THR A 144 8.46 14.54 9.73
N ILE A 145 9.24 13.64 10.33
CA ILE A 145 10.16 12.75 9.63
C ILE A 145 9.50 11.38 9.49
N VAL A 146 9.41 10.89 8.25
CA VAL A 146 8.79 9.60 7.90
C VAL A 146 9.82 8.66 7.31
N SER A 147 10.02 7.51 7.94
CA SER A 147 10.82 6.42 7.38
C SER A 147 9.97 5.54 6.46
N VAL A 148 10.49 5.24 5.27
CA VAL A 148 9.71 4.62 4.19
C VAL A 148 10.43 3.39 3.66
N ALA A 149 9.77 2.24 3.69
CA ALA A 149 10.27 1.03 3.04
C ALA A 149 10.01 1.02 1.53
N GLY A 150 10.72 0.14 0.82
CA GLY A 150 10.42 -0.20 -0.58
C GLY A 150 9.09 -0.93 -0.73
N GLY A 151 8.64 -1.10 -1.97
CA GLY A 151 7.50 -1.96 -2.29
C GLY A 151 6.44 -1.34 -3.18
N SER A 152 5.66 -2.20 -3.83
CA SER A 152 4.63 -1.80 -4.78
C SER A 152 3.45 -1.08 -4.15
N THR A 153 3.08 -1.40 -2.90
CA THR A 153 2.04 -0.64 -2.19
C THR A 153 2.56 0.72 -1.73
N MET A 154 3.78 0.81 -1.21
CA MET A 154 4.41 2.09 -0.83
C MET A 154 4.55 3.04 -2.03
N ALA A 155 4.86 2.51 -3.21
CA ALA A 155 4.86 3.29 -4.44
C ALA A 155 3.48 3.89 -4.78
N LEU A 156 2.39 3.15 -4.53
CA LEU A 156 1.01 3.65 -4.73
C LEU A 156 0.62 4.72 -3.71
N VAL A 157 1.05 4.60 -2.45
CA VAL A 157 0.80 5.61 -1.39
C VAL A 157 1.22 7.01 -1.86
N SER A 158 2.34 7.12 -2.58
CA SER A 158 2.83 8.40 -3.12
C SER A 158 1.86 9.09 -4.11
N LYS A 159 0.93 8.36 -4.73
CA LYS A 159 -0.10 8.93 -5.63
C LYS A 159 -1.23 9.61 -4.85
N PHE A 160 -1.52 9.09 -3.65
CA PHE A 160 -2.68 9.49 -2.85
C PHE A 160 -2.32 10.51 -1.76
N LEU A 161 -1.07 10.54 -1.31
CA LEU A 161 -0.62 11.53 -0.34
C LEU A 161 -0.70 12.94 -0.94
N LYS A 162 -1.30 13.89 -0.20
CA LYS A 162 -1.49 15.28 -0.66
C LYS A 162 -0.76 16.27 0.24
N PRO A 163 -0.37 17.45 -0.28
CA PRO A 163 0.21 18.51 0.53
C PRO A 163 -0.80 18.99 1.58
N LYS A 164 -0.39 18.98 2.84
CA LYS A 164 -1.19 19.49 3.97
C LYS A 164 -0.34 20.14 5.05
N TYR A 165 0.90 19.69 5.21
CA TYR A 165 1.83 20.17 6.23
C TYR A 165 3.15 20.57 5.58
N ASP A 166 3.85 21.48 6.25
CA ASP A 166 5.10 22.04 5.79
C ASP A 166 6.31 21.27 6.36
N ASP A 167 7.45 21.40 5.71
CA ASP A 167 8.75 20.85 6.14
C ASP A 167 8.75 19.32 6.37
N LEU A 168 7.89 18.56 5.68
CA LEU A 168 7.90 17.10 5.78
C LEU A 168 9.21 16.52 5.23
N LEU A 169 9.78 15.53 5.92
CA LEU A 169 11.00 14.86 5.49
C LEU A 169 10.79 13.36 5.34
N PHE A 170 11.01 12.84 4.13
CA PHE A 170 10.92 11.40 3.83
C PHE A 170 12.31 10.78 3.71
N ILE A 171 12.55 9.69 4.43
CA ILE A 171 13.84 8.99 4.43
C ILE A 171 13.64 7.50 4.21
N PRO A 172 14.57 6.82 3.52
CA PRO A 172 14.46 5.39 3.30
C PRO A 172 14.69 4.63 4.61
N ALA A 173 13.83 3.67 4.90
CA ALA A 173 13.95 2.81 6.06
C ALA A 173 15.16 1.87 5.97
N ARG A 174 15.59 1.51 4.76
CA ARG A 174 16.74 0.64 4.47
C ARG A 174 17.42 1.07 3.16
N GLY A 175 18.61 0.53 2.89
CA GLY A 175 19.28 0.62 1.60
C GLY A 175 18.40 0.14 0.43
N GLY A 176 18.90 0.24 -0.80
CA GLY A 176 18.04 0.07 -1.97
C GLY A 176 18.76 -0.24 -3.28
N LEU A 177 19.69 -1.20 -3.29
CA LEU A 177 20.34 -1.65 -4.52
C LEU A 177 19.97 -3.13 -4.76
N GLY A 178 19.12 -3.39 -5.75
CA GLY A 178 18.78 -4.77 -6.17
C GLY A 178 17.33 -5.00 -6.61
N GLU A 179 16.43 -4.06 -6.32
CA GLU A 179 15.02 -4.14 -6.75
C GLU A 179 14.74 -3.29 -7.99
N ASP A 180 13.57 -3.48 -8.62
CA ASP A 180 13.01 -2.54 -9.59
C ASP A 180 13.11 -1.11 -9.05
N VAL A 181 13.75 -0.22 -9.82
CA VAL A 181 13.98 1.19 -9.46
C VAL A 181 12.69 1.86 -9.04
N ALA A 182 11.56 1.54 -9.67
CA ALA A 182 10.26 2.12 -9.34
C ALA A 182 9.72 1.67 -7.97
N LEU A 183 10.30 0.63 -7.35
CA LEU A 183 9.87 0.09 -6.06
C LEU A 183 10.89 0.27 -4.94
N GLN A 184 12.08 0.79 -5.25
CA GLN A 184 13.12 1.10 -4.28
C GLN A 184 12.68 2.22 -3.32
N ALA A 185 13.11 2.12 -2.06
CA ALA A 185 12.79 3.10 -1.02
C ALA A 185 13.22 4.53 -1.44
N ASN A 186 14.43 4.70 -2.00
CA ASN A 186 14.94 5.98 -2.51
C ASN A 186 13.98 6.64 -3.53
N SER A 187 13.49 5.87 -4.51
CA SER A 187 12.54 6.38 -5.50
C SER A 187 11.18 6.72 -4.90
N ILE A 188 10.75 5.97 -3.87
CA ILE A 188 9.47 6.22 -3.20
C ILE A 188 9.54 7.48 -2.34
N VAL A 189 10.60 7.69 -1.56
CA VAL A 189 10.74 8.92 -0.75
C VAL A 189 10.82 10.18 -1.60
N SER A 190 11.48 10.10 -2.76
CA SER A 190 11.50 11.21 -3.72
C SER A 190 10.09 11.55 -4.23
N ARG A 191 9.29 10.55 -4.58
CA ARG A 191 7.89 10.75 -5.02
C ARG A 191 6.98 11.27 -3.90
N LEU A 192 7.15 10.79 -2.67
CA LEU A 192 6.39 11.29 -1.51
C LEU A 192 6.72 12.75 -1.22
N ALA A 193 8.00 13.13 -1.25
CA ALA A 193 8.45 14.51 -1.12
C ALA A 193 7.84 15.39 -2.22
N GLN A 194 7.89 14.95 -3.48
CA GLN A 194 7.27 15.68 -4.59
C GLN A 194 5.75 15.83 -4.41
N ALA A 195 5.05 14.77 -4.02
CA ALA A 195 3.60 14.77 -3.84
C ALA A 195 3.13 15.69 -2.70
N THR A 196 4.00 16.01 -1.75
CA THR A 196 3.69 16.82 -0.56
C THR A 196 4.38 18.18 -0.55
N SER A 197 5.21 18.50 -1.54
CA SER A 197 6.14 19.64 -1.51
C SER A 197 7.11 19.61 -0.31
N GLY A 198 7.44 18.41 0.16
CA GLY A 198 8.40 18.18 1.24
C GLY A 198 9.82 17.90 0.73
N GLU A 199 10.70 17.52 1.66
CA GLU A 199 12.07 17.12 1.42
C GLU A 199 12.25 15.59 1.49
N HIS A 200 13.36 15.10 0.95
CA HIS A 200 13.80 13.73 1.16
C HIS A 200 15.33 13.66 1.37
N ARG A 201 15.79 12.53 1.93
CA ARG A 201 17.20 12.10 1.89
C ARG A 201 17.28 10.74 1.23
N MET A 202 18.44 10.45 0.62
CA MET A 202 18.71 9.18 -0.04
C MET A 202 19.72 8.38 0.76
N LEU A 203 19.57 7.05 0.74
CA LEU A 203 20.55 6.12 1.31
C LEU A 203 21.23 5.35 0.19
N TYR A 204 22.45 5.75 -0.14
CA TYR A 204 23.28 5.11 -1.16
C TYR A 204 24.08 3.95 -0.57
N ALA A 205 23.37 2.97 -0.02
CA ALA A 205 23.95 1.74 0.52
C ALA A 205 23.31 0.51 -0.16
N PRO A 206 24.09 -0.54 -0.47
CA PRO A 206 23.53 -1.80 -0.94
C PRO A 206 22.61 -2.44 0.11
N ASP A 207 21.59 -3.16 -0.38
CA ASP A 207 20.69 -3.90 0.51
C ASP A 207 21.39 -5.08 1.20
N SER A 208 22.40 -5.65 0.53
CA SER A 208 23.27 -6.70 1.04
C SER A 208 24.73 -6.31 0.78
N ILE A 209 25.53 -6.30 1.84
CA ILE A 209 26.96 -6.02 1.77
C ILE A 209 27.69 -6.81 2.84
N SER A 210 28.98 -7.06 2.65
CA SER A 210 29.81 -7.70 3.68
C SER A 210 29.79 -6.87 4.97
N LYS A 211 29.80 -7.54 6.13
CA LYS A 211 29.84 -6.86 7.44
C LYS A 211 30.99 -5.85 7.56
N ALA A 212 32.17 -6.19 7.04
CA ALA A 212 33.32 -5.28 7.09
C ALA A 212 33.07 -3.99 6.30
N SER A 213 32.51 -4.10 5.10
CA SER A 213 32.15 -2.94 4.28
C SER A 213 30.98 -2.15 4.86
N LEU A 214 30.04 -2.85 5.52
CA LEU A 214 28.90 -2.23 6.20
C LEU A 214 29.37 -1.26 7.29
N GLU A 215 30.30 -1.69 8.15
CA GLU A 215 30.83 -0.85 9.22
C GLU A 215 31.56 0.37 8.69
N LEU A 216 32.34 0.22 7.61
CA LEU A 216 32.98 1.38 6.96
C LEU A 216 31.96 2.36 6.38
N LEU A 217 30.91 1.86 5.72
CA LEU A 217 29.86 2.73 5.16
C LEU A 217 29.08 3.48 6.26
N LYS A 218 28.88 2.91 7.44
CA LYS A 218 28.21 3.59 8.56
C LYS A 218 28.99 4.80 9.08
N GLU A 219 30.29 4.86 8.84
CA GLU A 219 31.14 6.01 9.21
C GLU A 219 31.02 7.17 8.20
N GLU A 220 30.52 6.91 6.98
CA GLU A 220 30.35 7.94 5.97
C GLU A 220 29.27 8.95 6.40
N PRO A 221 29.54 10.27 6.36
CA PRO A 221 28.64 11.29 6.89
C PRO A 221 27.20 11.22 6.33
N MET A 222 27.06 10.98 5.03
CA MET A 222 25.74 10.89 4.37
C MET A 222 24.92 9.69 4.86
N VAL A 223 25.60 8.58 5.16
CA VAL A 223 24.96 7.36 5.66
C VAL A 223 24.58 7.53 7.12
N ARG A 224 25.48 8.09 7.93
CA ARG A 224 25.24 8.42 9.33
C ARG A 224 24.06 9.39 9.49
N GLU A 225 23.96 10.40 8.64
CA GLU A 225 22.80 11.32 8.62
C GLU A 225 21.47 10.56 8.49
N VAL A 226 21.37 9.62 7.54
CA VAL A 226 20.13 8.85 7.34
C VAL A 226 19.86 7.89 8.50
N ILE A 227 20.89 7.30 9.11
CA ILE A 227 20.74 6.48 10.32
C ILE A 227 20.18 7.34 11.47
N ASP A 228 20.75 8.51 11.70
CA ASP A 228 20.31 9.43 12.76
C ASP A 228 18.88 9.93 12.52
N LEU A 229 18.54 10.24 11.27
CA LEU A 229 17.18 10.61 10.88
C LEU A 229 16.20 9.43 11.07
N ASN A 230 16.61 8.20 10.77
CA ASN A 230 15.79 7.00 11.02
C ASN A 230 15.57 6.79 12.52
N ASN A 231 16.53 7.10 13.38
CA ASN A 231 16.32 7.07 14.83
C ASN A 231 15.31 8.14 15.28
N ARG A 232 15.41 9.35 14.73
CA ARG A 232 14.54 10.50 15.03
C ARG A 232 13.16 10.43 14.37
N SER A 233 12.95 9.56 13.40
CA SER A 233 11.66 9.45 12.70
C SER A 233 10.57 9.00 13.66
N SER A 234 9.43 9.68 13.60
CA SER A 234 8.27 9.38 14.45
C SER A 234 7.29 8.43 13.78
N LEU A 235 7.28 8.39 12.44
CA LEU A 235 6.38 7.55 11.65
C LEU A 235 7.19 6.64 10.73
N VAL A 236 6.74 5.40 10.59
CA VAL A 236 7.32 4.42 9.66
C VAL A 236 6.20 3.89 8.76
N ILE A 237 6.44 3.77 7.46
CA ILE A 237 5.52 3.09 6.54
C ILE A 237 6.21 1.92 5.86
N HIS A 238 5.59 0.74 5.86
CA HIS A 238 6.14 -0.45 5.22
C HIS A 238 5.09 -1.46 4.75
N GLY A 239 5.50 -2.33 3.83
CA GLY A 239 4.74 -3.52 3.46
C GLY A 239 5.14 -4.75 4.28
N ILE A 240 4.27 -5.75 4.28
CA ILE A 240 4.60 -7.12 4.72
C ILE A 240 4.67 -8.00 3.47
N GLY A 241 5.75 -8.78 3.35
CA GLY A 241 6.03 -9.63 2.20
C GLY A 241 6.00 -11.11 2.55
N ASP A 242 5.71 -11.95 1.56
CA ASP A 242 5.99 -13.38 1.63
C ASP A 242 7.51 -13.61 1.56
N ALA A 243 8.02 -14.50 2.41
CA ALA A 243 9.47 -14.69 2.56
C ALA A 243 10.16 -15.09 1.24
N LEU A 244 9.64 -16.09 0.53
CA LEU A 244 10.30 -16.62 -0.67
C LEU A 244 10.15 -15.66 -1.87
N GLN A 245 9.00 -15.02 -2.03
CA GLN A 245 8.82 -13.99 -3.05
C GLN A 245 9.77 -12.80 -2.83
N MET A 246 9.94 -12.36 -1.57
CA MET A 246 10.86 -11.26 -1.27
C MET A 246 12.33 -11.66 -1.42
N ALA A 247 12.70 -12.89 -1.07
CA ALA A 247 14.02 -13.46 -1.33
C ALA A 247 14.36 -13.48 -2.82
N ALA A 248 13.44 -14.00 -3.65
CA ALA A 248 13.60 -14.03 -5.10
C ALA A 248 13.72 -12.62 -5.70
N ARG A 249 12.86 -11.69 -5.29
CA ARG A 249 12.87 -10.30 -5.76
C ARG A 249 14.18 -9.57 -5.45
N ARG A 250 14.84 -9.90 -4.35
CA ARG A 250 16.11 -9.30 -3.92
C ARG A 250 17.34 -10.04 -4.43
N ASN A 251 17.16 -11.06 -5.26
CA ASN A 251 18.23 -11.91 -5.76
C ASN A 251 19.15 -12.43 -4.64
N VAL A 252 18.56 -12.84 -3.50
CA VAL A 252 19.35 -13.43 -2.41
C VAL A 252 19.98 -14.74 -2.87
N THR A 253 21.10 -15.11 -2.25
CA THR A 253 21.87 -16.26 -2.72
C THR A 253 21.10 -17.59 -2.52
N PRO A 254 21.37 -18.63 -3.32
CA PRO A 254 20.72 -19.94 -3.18
C PRO A 254 20.88 -20.54 -1.77
N GLU A 255 22.00 -20.27 -1.09
CA GLU A 255 22.21 -20.72 0.29
C GLU A 255 21.23 -20.05 1.26
N VAL A 256 20.94 -18.76 1.06
CA VAL A 256 19.94 -18.05 1.84
C VAL A 256 18.54 -18.58 1.54
N ILE A 257 18.19 -18.79 0.26
CA ILE A 257 16.89 -19.39 -0.12
C ILE A 257 16.71 -20.73 0.58
N SER A 258 17.71 -21.61 0.51
CA SER A 258 17.66 -22.91 1.17
C SER A 258 17.50 -22.77 2.69
N LYS A 259 18.19 -21.81 3.33
CA LYS A 259 18.02 -21.52 4.75
C LYS A 259 16.58 -21.09 5.09
N LEU A 260 15.97 -20.26 4.24
CA LEU A 260 14.59 -19.80 4.42
C LEU A 260 13.59 -20.95 4.29
N GLU A 261 13.77 -21.83 3.31
CA GLU A 261 12.95 -23.02 3.12
C GLU A 261 13.07 -23.98 4.31
N HIS A 262 14.28 -24.33 4.74
CA HIS A 262 14.50 -25.22 5.90
C HIS A 262 13.99 -24.62 7.20
N GLY A 263 14.06 -23.30 7.35
CA GLY A 263 13.53 -22.56 8.50
C GLY A 263 12.03 -22.32 8.43
N ASN A 264 11.33 -22.78 7.39
CA ASN A 264 9.90 -22.51 7.14
C ASN A 264 9.57 -21.01 7.26
N ALA A 265 10.41 -20.16 6.69
CA ALA A 265 10.16 -18.72 6.67
C ALA A 265 8.88 -18.43 5.89
N VAL A 266 7.94 -17.70 6.50
CA VAL A 266 6.65 -17.35 5.90
C VAL A 266 6.54 -15.87 5.58
N GLY A 267 7.28 -15.02 6.30
CA GLY A 267 7.18 -13.57 6.15
C GLY A 267 8.52 -12.84 6.09
N GLU A 268 8.47 -11.63 5.53
CA GLU A 268 9.58 -10.70 5.51
C GLU A 268 9.11 -9.26 5.77
N VAL A 269 9.83 -8.57 6.65
CA VAL A 269 9.76 -7.10 6.83
C VAL A 269 11.17 -6.56 7.09
N PHE A 270 11.51 -5.42 6.51
CA PHE A 270 12.79 -4.74 6.71
C PHE A 270 14.02 -5.68 6.66
N GLY A 271 14.06 -6.65 5.73
CA GLY A 271 15.10 -7.67 5.57
C GLY A 271 15.23 -8.66 6.73
N PHE A 272 14.23 -8.76 7.59
CA PHE A 272 14.08 -9.83 8.57
C PHE A 272 13.08 -10.84 8.02
N TYR A 273 13.55 -12.08 7.85
CA TYR A 273 12.75 -13.22 7.46
C TYR A 273 12.40 -14.02 8.70
N PHE A 274 11.14 -14.39 8.86
CA PHE A 274 10.63 -15.05 10.06
C PHE A 274 9.67 -16.20 9.74
N ASP A 275 9.65 -17.18 10.63
CA ASP A 275 8.76 -18.35 10.56
C ASP A 275 7.33 -18.02 11.04
N ALA A 276 6.43 -19.00 10.99
CA ALA A 276 5.03 -18.85 11.42
C ALA A 276 4.88 -18.46 12.91
N ASP A 277 5.92 -18.67 13.72
CA ASP A 277 5.99 -18.32 15.13
C ASP A 277 6.61 -16.95 15.39
N GLY A 278 7.01 -16.25 14.33
CA GLY A 278 7.67 -14.96 14.43
C GLY A 278 9.14 -15.08 14.81
N ASN A 279 9.73 -16.28 14.84
CA ASN A 279 11.16 -16.41 15.09
C ASN A 279 11.95 -15.97 13.85
N VAL A 280 12.98 -15.16 14.05
CA VAL A 280 13.84 -14.71 12.95
C VAL A 280 14.67 -15.88 12.42
N VAL A 281 14.42 -16.27 11.18
CA VAL A 281 15.16 -17.32 10.44
C VAL A 281 16.43 -16.73 9.82
N HIS A 282 16.32 -15.53 9.25
CA HIS A 282 17.44 -14.84 8.61
C HIS A 282 17.28 -13.33 8.73
N LYS A 283 18.41 -12.65 8.93
CA LYS A 283 18.50 -11.20 8.95
C LYS A 283 19.54 -10.77 7.92
N VAL A 284 19.15 -9.89 7.02
CA VAL A 284 20.06 -9.28 6.05
C VAL A 284 20.90 -8.22 6.75
N ASP A 285 22.23 -8.33 6.63
CA ASP A 285 23.18 -7.32 7.08
C ASP A 285 23.07 -6.07 6.19
N THR A 286 22.39 -5.03 6.67
CA THR A 286 22.15 -3.78 5.92
C THR A 286 22.27 -2.55 6.80
N ILE A 287 22.18 -1.38 6.16
CA ILE A 287 21.96 -0.09 6.82
C ILE A 287 20.48 0.26 6.80
N GLY A 288 19.94 0.64 7.96
CA GLY A 288 18.56 1.07 8.10
C GLY A 288 17.93 0.69 9.44
N LEU A 289 16.62 0.89 9.52
CA LEU A 289 15.75 0.51 10.62
C LEU A 289 15.86 -0.98 10.93
N GLN A 290 16.01 -1.27 12.20
CA GLN A 290 15.94 -2.58 12.80
C GLN A 290 14.54 -2.83 13.37
N LEU A 291 14.18 -4.09 13.62
CA LEU A 291 12.90 -4.43 14.25
C LEU A 291 12.76 -3.81 15.64
N GLU A 292 13.87 -3.69 16.36
CA GLU A 292 13.92 -3.13 17.70
C GLU A 292 13.58 -1.64 17.72
N ASP A 293 14.00 -0.89 16.69
CA ASP A 293 13.78 0.55 16.56
C ASP A 293 12.29 0.93 16.40
N LEU A 294 11.46 -0.03 16.00
CA LEU A 294 10.04 0.18 15.75
C LEU A 294 9.25 0.52 17.03
N LYS A 295 9.70 0.00 18.18
CA LYS A 295 9.03 0.20 19.47
C LYS A 295 9.01 1.67 19.92
N ASP A 296 10.03 2.43 19.52
CA ASP A 296 10.19 3.84 19.92
C ASP A 296 9.46 4.82 18.98
N LYS A 297 8.78 4.30 17.95
CA LYS A 297 8.03 5.11 16.98
C LYS A 297 6.67 5.55 17.55
N ASN A 298 6.10 6.63 17.03
CA ASN A 298 4.74 7.04 17.43
C ASN A 298 3.67 6.20 16.74
N SER A 299 3.90 5.86 15.47
CA SER A 299 3.01 5.01 14.66
C SER A 299 3.82 4.24 13.62
N ILE A 300 3.52 2.95 13.45
CA ILE A 300 4.05 2.11 12.38
C ILE A 300 2.90 1.76 11.45
N PHE A 301 2.94 2.17 10.19
CA PHE A 301 1.91 1.87 9.20
C PHE A 301 2.36 0.63 8.41
N ALA A 302 1.72 -0.51 8.66
CA ALA A 302 2.02 -1.78 8.02
C ALA A 302 0.90 -2.14 7.04
N VAL A 303 1.22 -2.52 5.80
CA VAL A 303 0.21 -2.96 4.82
C VAL A 303 0.53 -4.29 4.17
N ALA A 304 -0.49 -5.11 4.00
CA ALA A 304 -0.47 -6.27 3.13
C ALA A 304 -1.84 -6.52 2.54
N GLY A 305 -1.87 -7.06 1.34
CA GLY A 305 -3.08 -7.58 0.71
C GLY A 305 -2.70 -8.80 -0.11
N GLY A 306 -3.66 -9.68 -0.33
CA GLY A 306 -3.51 -10.92 -1.08
C GLY A 306 -3.57 -12.14 -0.18
N ASN A 307 -4.35 -13.14 -0.58
CA ASN A 307 -4.36 -14.46 0.06
C ASN A 307 -2.96 -15.06 0.22
N GLY A 308 -2.05 -14.82 -0.74
CA GLY A 308 -0.67 -15.27 -0.72
C GLY A 308 0.18 -14.72 0.42
N LYS A 309 -0.30 -13.72 1.18
CA LYS A 309 0.43 -13.10 2.29
C LYS A 309 -0.17 -13.38 3.67
N LYS A 310 -1.26 -14.13 3.76
CA LYS A 310 -1.99 -14.33 5.03
C LYS A 310 -1.12 -14.90 6.15
N GLU A 311 -0.27 -15.87 5.85
CA GLU A 311 0.65 -16.48 6.84
C GLU A 311 1.75 -15.49 7.26
N ALA A 312 2.27 -14.69 6.30
CA ALA A 312 3.24 -13.63 6.58
C ALA A 312 2.66 -12.58 7.55
N VAL A 313 1.42 -12.15 7.34
CA VAL A 313 0.73 -11.20 8.22
C VAL A 313 0.48 -11.81 9.59
N LYS A 314 -0.01 -13.04 9.65
CA LYS A 314 -0.26 -13.76 10.91
C LYS A 314 1.00 -13.88 11.76
N ALA A 315 2.12 -14.21 11.13
CA ALA A 315 3.42 -14.28 11.80
C ALA A 315 3.95 -12.89 12.19
N TYR A 316 3.77 -11.87 11.34
CA TYR A 316 4.14 -10.49 11.66
C TYR A 316 3.40 -9.96 12.90
N LEU A 317 2.13 -10.33 13.11
CA LEU A 317 1.38 -9.92 14.30
C LEU A 317 1.98 -10.39 15.63
N LYS A 318 2.81 -11.44 15.63
CA LYS A 318 3.57 -11.89 16.81
C LYS A 318 4.77 -10.98 17.10
N LEU A 319 5.25 -10.25 16.09
CA LEU A 319 6.39 -9.34 16.12
C LEU A 319 5.98 -7.87 16.25
N ALA A 320 4.78 -7.53 15.78
CA ALA A 320 4.30 -6.17 15.62
C ALA A 320 4.22 -5.43 16.97
N PRO A 321 4.90 -4.27 17.10
CA PRO A 321 4.73 -3.41 18.26
C PRO A 321 3.30 -2.85 18.37
N GLN A 322 2.85 -2.53 19.59
CA GLN A 322 1.47 -2.08 19.86
C GLN A 322 1.09 -0.77 19.16
N ASN A 323 2.07 0.08 18.84
CA ASN A 323 1.89 1.33 18.07
C ASN A 323 1.67 1.09 16.56
N THR A 324 1.53 -0.17 16.11
CA THR A 324 1.27 -0.51 14.70
C THR A 324 -0.18 -0.20 14.31
N ILE A 325 -0.34 0.41 13.15
CA ILE A 325 -1.58 0.59 12.41
C ILE A 325 -1.51 -0.34 11.20
N LEU A 326 -2.40 -1.34 11.14
CA LEU A 326 -2.38 -2.38 10.12
C LEU A 326 -3.45 -2.12 9.06
N PHE A 327 -3.09 -2.23 7.79
CA PHE A 327 -3.99 -2.15 6.64
C PHE A 327 -3.98 -3.48 5.90
N ILE A 328 -5.11 -4.18 5.86
CA ILE A 328 -5.25 -5.49 5.23
C ILE A 328 -6.53 -5.61 4.41
N ASP A 329 -6.61 -6.62 3.54
CA ASP A 329 -7.84 -6.94 2.83
C ASP A 329 -8.69 -8.00 3.57
N GLU A 330 -9.91 -8.20 3.06
CA GLU A 330 -10.95 -9.07 3.63
C GLU A 330 -10.46 -10.51 3.75
N VAL A 331 -9.73 -11.02 2.76
CA VAL A 331 -9.24 -12.41 2.78
C VAL A 331 -8.20 -12.63 3.88
N ILE A 332 -7.27 -11.69 4.08
CA ILE A 332 -6.32 -11.77 5.19
C ILE A 332 -7.08 -11.61 6.53
N ALA A 333 -8.02 -10.67 6.62
CA ALA A 333 -8.79 -10.44 7.84
C ALA A 333 -9.60 -11.67 8.28
N GLU A 334 -10.29 -12.33 7.36
CA GLU A 334 -11.04 -13.56 7.61
C GLU A 334 -10.11 -14.70 8.06
N HIS A 335 -8.95 -14.85 7.44
CA HIS A 335 -7.95 -15.83 7.86
C HIS A 335 -7.41 -15.58 9.27
N LEU A 336 -7.27 -14.31 9.67
CA LEU A 336 -6.80 -13.94 11.00
C LEU A 336 -7.86 -14.13 12.10
N LEU A 337 -9.15 -14.17 11.74
CA LEU A 337 -10.26 -14.41 12.66
C LEU A 337 -10.61 -15.89 12.80
N GLY A 338 -10.43 -16.69 11.75
CA GLY A 338 -10.51 -18.16 11.79
C GLY A 338 -9.44 -18.82 12.65
#